data_AF-A0A2E0HG49-F1
#
_entry.id   AF-A0A2E0HG49-F1
#
_cell.length_a   1.000
_cell.length_b   1.000
_cell.length_c   1.000
_cell.angle_alpha   90.00
_cell.angle_beta   90.00
_cell.angle_gamma   90.00
#
_symmetry.space_group_name_H-M   'P 1'
#
loop_
_entity.id
_entity.type
_entity.pdbx_description
1 polymer ?
#
loop_
_entity_poly.entity_id
_entity_poly.type
_entity_poly.pdbx_seq_one_letter_code
_entity_poly.pdbx_strand_id
1 'polypeptide(L)'
;MRFTCPCCGYKSLAECEDTCELCGWINDPYQTMDPDQTVGPNDSSLRQAQYQFKQSHKGTSGFVKDKNWCAFAPPAATQKPAAAELVIPYFSAHSQA
;
A
#
# COMPACT_ATOMS: atom_id res chain seq x y z
N MET A 1 25.55 -3.05 4.81
CA MET A 1 24.51 -3.47 3.82
C MET A 1 23.25 -2.69 4.11
N ARG A 2 22.40 -2.43 3.12
CA ARG A 2 21.06 -1.86 3.32
C ARG A 2 19.99 -2.89 2.98
N PHE A 3 18.94 -2.94 3.81
CA PHE A 3 17.80 -3.82 3.67
C PHE A 3 16.66 -3.12 2.92
N THR A 4 15.82 -3.95 2.31
CA THR A 4 14.67 -3.49 1.53
C THR A 4 13.59 -3.00 2.49
N CYS A 5 13.21 -1.73 2.38
CA CYS A 5 12.09 -1.17 3.13
C CYS A 5 10.79 -1.85 2.69
N PRO A 6 9.98 -2.39 3.62
CA PRO A 6 8.74 -3.07 3.27
C PRO A 6 7.71 -2.11 2.67
N CYS A 7 7.77 -0.82 3.00
CA CYS A 7 6.84 0.20 2.49
C CYS A 7 7.19 0.67 1.07
N CYS A 8 8.43 1.08 0.80
CA CYS A 8 8.77 1.66 -0.50
C CYS A 8 9.48 0.68 -1.44
N GLY A 9 9.97 -0.46 -0.95
CA GLY A 9 10.68 -1.47 -1.73
C GLY A 9 12.09 -1.08 -2.19
N TYR A 10 12.64 0.01 -1.68
CA TYR A 10 14.03 0.42 -1.94
C TYR A 10 14.94 -0.02 -0.79
N LYS A 11 16.23 -0.24 -1.09
CA LYS A 11 17.25 -0.57 -0.10
C LYS A 11 17.70 0.67 0.65
N SER A 12 17.05 0.97 1.77
CA SER A 12 17.22 2.20 2.54
C SER A 12 17.41 1.98 4.05
N LEU A 13 17.07 0.80 4.58
CA LEU A 13 17.18 0.50 6.02
C LEU A 13 18.58 -0.01 6.36
N ALA A 14 19.20 0.50 7.41
CA ALA A 14 20.48 0.03 7.92
C ALA A 14 20.32 -1.11 8.93
N GLU A 15 19.30 -1.07 9.77
CA GLU A 15 19.07 -2.02 10.87
C GLU A 15 17.58 -2.33 11.13
N CYS A 16 17.31 -3.21 12.12
CA CYS A 16 15.96 -3.43 12.63
C CYS A 16 15.49 -2.17 13.38
N GLU A 17 14.21 -1.81 13.26
CA GLU A 17 13.63 -0.59 13.87
C GLU A 17 14.16 0.74 13.28
N ASP A 18 14.98 0.68 12.25
CA ASP A 18 15.46 1.86 11.53
C ASP A 18 14.32 2.55 10.75
N THR A 19 14.45 3.85 10.56
CA THR A 19 13.52 4.66 9.77
C THR A 19 14.02 4.78 8.34
N CYS A 20 13.17 4.41 7.39
CA CYS A 20 13.49 4.53 5.97
C CYS A 20 13.70 6.00 5.55
N GLU A 21 14.94 6.37 5.19
CA GLU A 21 15.28 7.73 4.73
C GLU A 21 14.52 8.19 3.47
N LEU A 22 13.91 7.26 2.71
CA LEU A 22 13.16 7.57 1.49
C LEU A 22 11.67 7.85 1.74
N CYS A 23 11.00 7.01 2.54
CA CYS A 23 9.55 7.09 2.74
C CYS A 23 9.13 7.39 4.18
N GLY A 24 10.06 7.40 5.13
CA GLY A 24 9.78 7.65 6.56
C GLY A 24 9.20 6.46 7.31
N TRP A 25 9.04 5.29 6.68
CA TRP A 25 8.54 4.09 7.35
C TRP A 25 9.52 3.59 8.40
N ILE A 26 9.06 3.44 9.64
CA ILE A 26 9.80 2.81 10.73
C ILE A 26 9.68 1.30 10.57
N ASN A 27 10.80 0.60 10.54
CA ASN A 27 10.88 -0.83 10.31
C ASN A 27 10.37 -1.62 11.52
N ASP A 28 9.05 -1.75 11.64
CA ASP A 28 8.36 -2.51 12.67
C ASP A 28 8.03 -3.94 12.20
N PRO A 29 8.55 -4.99 12.86
CA PRO A 29 8.19 -6.37 12.58
C PRO A 29 6.69 -6.66 12.75
N TYR A 30 6.02 -6.00 13.70
CA TYR A 30 4.60 -6.28 13.98
C TYR A 30 3.70 -5.80 12.83
N GLN A 31 3.81 -4.54 12.43
CA GLN A 31 3.11 -4.01 11.25
C GLN A 31 3.59 -4.63 9.92
N THR A 32 4.76 -5.30 9.90
CA THR A 32 5.20 -6.10 8.74
C THR A 32 4.50 -7.46 8.68
N MET A 33 4.27 -8.11 9.83
CA MET A 33 3.53 -9.38 9.91
C MET A 33 2.03 -9.21 9.67
N ASP A 34 1.45 -8.11 10.13
CA ASP A 34 0.06 -7.73 9.86
C ASP A 34 0.02 -6.39 9.08
N PRO A 35 -0.01 -6.43 7.74
CA PRO A 35 0.07 -5.24 6.90
C PRO A 35 -1.13 -4.29 7.00
N ASP A 36 -2.21 -4.72 7.66
CA ASP A 36 -3.42 -3.94 7.90
C ASP A 36 -3.48 -3.38 9.32
N GLN A 37 -2.52 -3.73 10.18
CA GLN A 37 -2.38 -3.19 11.53
C GLN A 37 -2.07 -1.68 11.51
N THR A 38 -2.90 -0.91 12.20
CA THR A 38 -2.77 0.54 12.32
C THR A 38 -2.15 0.97 13.65
N VAL A 39 -2.02 0.06 14.61
CA VAL A 39 -1.38 0.32 15.91
C VAL A 39 0.09 -0.09 15.85
N GLY A 40 0.97 0.89 16.07
CA GLY A 40 2.41 0.67 16.07
C GLY A 40 3.18 1.99 16.01
N PRO A 41 4.49 1.95 15.69
CA PRO A 41 5.31 3.15 15.54
C PRO A 41 4.91 4.02 14.33
N ASN A 42 4.24 3.45 13.33
CA ASN A 42 3.80 4.17 12.13
C ASN A 42 2.33 4.61 12.25
N ASP A 43 2.03 5.84 11.82
CA ASP A 43 0.67 6.45 11.84
C ASP A 43 -0.37 5.72 10.96
N SER A 44 0.07 4.82 10.09
CA SER A 44 -0.79 4.07 9.18
C SER A 44 -0.31 2.64 9.01
N SER A 45 -1.17 1.78 8.47
CA SER A 45 -0.80 0.41 8.17
C SER A 45 0.20 0.31 7.02
N LEU A 46 0.96 -0.78 6.97
CA LEU A 46 1.95 -1.00 5.91
C LEU A 46 1.30 -0.96 4.52
N ARG A 47 0.11 -1.55 4.35
CA ARG A 47 -0.64 -1.50 3.08
C ARG A 47 -1.01 -0.08 2.68
N GLN A 48 -1.46 0.73 3.64
CA GLN A 48 -1.80 2.14 3.40
C GLN A 48 -0.57 2.95 3.01
N ALA A 49 0.55 2.77 3.72
CA ALA A 49 1.80 3.47 3.44
C ALA A 49 2.39 3.07 2.07
N GLN A 50 2.37 1.78 1.73
CA GLN A 50 2.77 1.30 0.39
C GLN A 50 1.94 1.96 -0.71
N TYR A 51 0.62 2.01 -0.53
CA TYR A 51 -0.29 2.65 -1.46
C TYR A 51 0.05 4.13 -1.63
N GLN A 52 0.16 4.88 -0.52
CA GLN A 52 0.50 6.31 -0.55
C GLN A 52 1.85 6.59 -1.21
N PHE A 53 2.88 5.80 -0.90
CA PHE A 53 4.20 5.97 -1.50
C PHE A 53 4.16 5.75 -3.01
N LYS A 54 3.44 4.73 -3.48
CA LYS A 54 3.28 4.46 -4.92
C LYS A 54 2.58 5.60 -5.67
N GLN A 55 1.67 6.30 -5.01
CA GLN A 55 1.00 7.48 -5.58
C GLN A 55 1.86 8.75 -5.47
N SER A 56 2.89 8.75 -4.63
CA SER A 56 3.78 9.89 -4.45
C SER A 56 4.81 10.01 -5.58
N HIS A 57 5.20 11.24 -5.90
CA HIS A 57 6.29 11.53 -6.84
C HIS A 57 7.63 11.78 -6.13
N LYS A 58 7.87 11.12 -4.99
CA LYS A 58 9.13 11.25 -4.24
C LYS A 58 10.30 10.82 -5.11
N GLY A 59 11.36 11.63 -5.16
CA GLY A 59 12.59 11.30 -5.89
C GLY A 59 13.29 10.10 -5.26
N THR A 60 13.68 9.13 -6.10
CA THR A 60 14.32 7.88 -5.68
C THR A 60 15.79 7.81 -6.10
N SER A 61 16.35 8.93 -6.53
CA SER A 61 17.76 9.05 -6.93
C SER A 61 18.69 8.58 -5.83
N GLY A 62 19.61 7.68 -6.16
CA GLY A 62 20.58 7.12 -5.22
C GLY A 62 20.12 5.87 -4.46
N PHE A 63 18.86 5.45 -4.63
CA PHE A 63 18.34 4.23 -4.02
C PHE A 63 18.24 3.07 -5.01
N VAL A 64 18.60 1.87 -4.57
CA VAL A 64 18.44 0.64 -5.35
C VAL A 64 17.07 0.04 -5.04
N LYS A 65 16.21 -0.11 -6.06
CA LYS A 65 14.93 -0.81 -5.94
C LYS A 65 15.16 -2.31 -5.84
N ASP A 66 14.50 -2.97 -4.89
CA ASP A 66 14.48 -4.43 -4.84
C ASP A 66 13.54 -4.99 -5.91
N LYS A 67 14.09 -5.80 -6.81
CA LYS A 67 13.35 -6.45 -7.91
C LYS A 67 12.35 -7.51 -7.42
N ASN A 68 12.54 -8.04 -6.21
CA ASN A 68 11.66 -9.06 -5.63
C ASN A 68 10.57 -8.44 -4.74
N TRP A 69 10.59 -7.12 -4.54
CA TRP A 69 9.58 -6.45 -3.74
C TRP A 69 8.30 -6.24 -4.55
N CYS A 70 7.17 -6.58 -3.95
CA CYS A 70 5.85 -6.31 -4.49
C CYS A 70 5.00 -5.61 -3.43
N ALA A 71 4.29 -4.56 -3.85
CA ALA A 71 3.30 -3.92 -2.98
C ALA A 71 2.08 -4.82 -2.82
N PHE A 72 1.45 -4.73 -1.66
CA PHE A 72 0.14 -5.28 -1.41
C PHE A 72 -0.92 -4.62 -2.30
N ALA A 73 -2.05 -5.33 -2.46
CA ALA A 73 -3.24 -4.74 -3.06
C ALA A 73 -3.69 -3.50 -2.27
N PRO A 74 -4.27 -2.47 -2.93
CA PRO A 74 -4.74 -1.26 -2.27
C PRO A 74 -5.71 -1.54 -1.11
N PRO A 75 -5.74 -0.67 -0.08
CA PRO A 75 -6.68 -0.78 1.04
C PRO A 75 -8.13 -0.88 0.57
N ALA A 76 -8.94 -1.71 1.23
CA ALA A 76 -10.32 -1.99 0.83
C ALA A 76 -11.18 -0.72 0.70
N ALA A 77 -10.97 0.28 1.55
CA ALA A 77 -11.67 1.57 1.51
C ALA A 77 -11.46 2.38 0.22
N THR A 78 -10.41 2.07 -0.56
CA THR A 78 -10.10 2.75 -1.83
C THR A 78 -10.64 2.00 -3.06
N GLN A 79 -11.16 0.79 -2.88
CA GLN A 79 -11.70 0.00 -3.99
C GLN A 79 -13.15 0.43 -4.24
N LYS A 80 -13.39 1.14 -5.36
CA LYS A 80 -14.75 1.35 -5.87
C LYS A 80 -15.41 -0.03 -5.97
N PRO A 81 -16.61 -0.25 -5.39
CA PRO A 81 -17.23 -1.57 -5.42
C PRO A 81 -17.50 -1.94 -6.88
N ALA A 82 -16.74 -2.92 -7.40
CA ALA A 82 -16.87 -3.42 -8.76
C ALA A 82 -18.29 -3.97 -9.04
N ALA A 83 -19.02 -4.35 -7.99
CA ALA A 83 -20.36 -4.90 -8.08
C ALA A 83 -21.45 -3.88 -8.45
N ALA A 84 -21.27 -2.58 -8.17
CA ALA A 84 -22.30 -1.57 -8.44
C ALA A 84 -22.46 -1.27 -9.94
N GLU A 85 -21.44 -1.56 -10.76
CA GLU A 85 -21.44 -1.30 -12.20
C GLU A 85 -21.96 -2.51 -13.02
N LEU A 86 -22.10 -3.68 -12.36
CA LEU A 86 -22.58 -4.93 -12.98
C LEU A 86 -24.07 -5.21 -12.69
N VAL A 87 -24.79 -4.27 -12.09
CA VAL A 87 -26.24 -4.38 -11.95
C VAL A 87 -26.87 -4.17 -13.33
N ILE A 88 -27.04 -5.27 -14.08
CA ILE A 88 -27.89 -5.29 -15.26
C ILE A 88 -29.32 -5.01 -14.77
N PRO A 89 -29.97 -3.90 -15.14
CA PRO A 89 -31.33 -3.62 -14.72
C PRO A 89 -32.25 -4.69 -15.32
N TYR A 90 -32.71 -5.63 -14.49
CA TYR A 90 -33.68 -6.63 -14.90
C TYR A 90 -35.06 -5.94 -15.00
N PHE A 91 -35.52 -5.77 -16.24
CA PHE A 91 -36.86 -5.33 -16.67
C PHE A 91 -37.27 -3.86 -16.41
N SER A 92 -37.15 -3.02 -17.45
CA SER A 92 -38.14 -1.96 -17.68
C SER A 92 -39.40 -2.61 -18.23
N ALA A 93 -40.45 -2.73 -17.39
CA ALA A 93 -41.76 -3.16 -17.86
C ALA A 93 -42.27 -2.15 -18.91
N HIS A 94 -42.42 -2.60 -20.17
CA HIS A 94 -43.25 -1.88 -21.14
C HIS A 94 -44.71 -1.99 -20.67
N SER A 95 -45.19 -0.95 -19.99
CA SER A 95 -46.63 -0.72 -19.86
C SER A 95 -47.17 -0.34 -21.24
N GLN A 96 -47.80 -1.27 -21.92
CA GLN A 96 -48.75 -0.96 -22.98
C GLN A 96 -50.07 -0.57 -22.32
N ALA A 97 -50.53 0.64 -22.59
CA ALA A 97 -51.93 1.04 -22.60
C ALA A 97 -52.10 2.08 -23.70
#